data_AF-A0A846YJ88-F1
#
_entry.id   AF-A0A846YJ88-F1
#
_cell.length_a   1.000
_cell.length_b   1.000
_cell.length_c   1.000
_cell.angle_alpha   90.00
_cell.angle_beta   90.00
_cell.angle_gamma   90.00
#
_symmetry.space_group_name_H-M   'P 1'
#
loop_
_entity.id
_entity.type
_entity.pdbx_description
1 polymer ?
#
loop_
_entity_poly.entity_id
_entity_poly.type
_entity_poly.pdbx_seq_one_letter_code
_entity_poly.pdbx_strand_id
1 'polypeptide(L)'
;MGRVGEDAGGRPVPVRGESGVGRFVMVAVRSLRGLVCAAGVALVVAGCGTGGEDAAPAVTTTTGLPIAPEAPASFDPCAIPQEILASENLVRGISDANVDGGQGIKWRGCRYVAPDSYAVGITTTNLTLGVVRDDENFVVRQEYTVDGRAAIGVTTVDEPNPRGRCIFYVEMAGGSLELSMSNPESRNKTGDLDTCGLALGLAEKVVPLIPDA
;
A
#
# COMPACT_ATOMS: atom_id res chain seq x y z
N MET A 1 13.01 63.17 16.36
CA MET A 1 14.18 62.36 15.95
C MET A 1 13.64 61.12 15.26
N GLY A 2 13.61 60.99 13.93
CA GLY A 2 14.74 60.80 12.99
C GLY A 2 15.21 59.32 13.07
N ARG A 3 15.23 58.47 12.03
CA ARG A 3 15.37 58.68 10.57
C ARG A 3 14.67 57.57 9.75
N VAL A 4 14.33 57.97 8.53
CA VAL A 4 13.94 57.20 7.33
C VAL A 4 15.20 56.89 6.48
N GLY A 5 15.15 55.81 5.71
CA GLY A 5 15.90 55.52 4.46
C GLY A 5 15.22 54.31 3.80
N GLU A 6 14.57 54.34 2.62
CA GLU A 6 15.03 54.70 1.26
C GLU A 6 16.32 53.95 0.91
N ASP A 7 16.46 53.17 -0.18
CA ASP A 7 15.87 53.29 -1.52
C ASP A 7 16.15 52.02 -2.38
N ALA A 8 15.42 51.91 -3.51
CA ALA A 8 15.74 51.31 -4.82
C ALA A 8 16.24 49.84 -4.93
N GLY A 9 15.80 48.99 -5.87
CA GLY A 9 15.24 49.23 -7.20
C GLY A 9 15.99 48.35 -8.22
N GLY A 10 15.29 47.49 -8.98
CA GLY A 10 15.89 46.73 -10.07
C GLY A 10 15.02 45.59 -10.61
N ARG A 11 14.19 45.86 -11.63
CA ARG A 11 13.65 44.84 -12.55
C ARG A 11 14.47 44.87 -13.88
N PRO A 12 14.16 44.07 -14.92
CA PRO A 12 15.02 42.98 -15.38
C PRO A 12 15.55 43.22 -16.81
N VAL A 13 16.50 42.40 -17.29
CA VAL A 13 16.85 42.29 -18.72
C VAL A 13 17.09 40.83 -19.09
N PRO A 14 16.57 40.35 -20.24
CA PRO A 14 16.68 38.97 -20.70
C PRO A 14 17.97 38.72 -21.50
N VAL A 15 18.43 37.47 -21.53
CA VAL A 15 19.46 37.03 -22.48
C VAL A 15 18.88 36.00 -23.43
N ARG A 16 18.95 36.36 -24.72
CA ARG A 16 18.67 35.56 -25.91
C ARG A 16 20.02 35.17 -26.50
N GLY A 17 20.22 33.90 -26.83
CA GLY A 17 21.35 33.38 -27.63
C GLY A 17 21.01 31.94 -28.03
N GLU A 18 20.56 31.71 -29.27
CA GLU A 18 21.38 31.23 -30.40
C GLU A 18 21.74 29.73 -30.27
N SER A 19 21.04 28.89 -31.03
CA SER A 19 21.45 28.40 -32.37
C SER A 19 22.47 27.26 -32.27
N GLY A 20 21.98 26.03 -32.42
CA GLY A 20 22.80 24.83 -32.55
C GLY A 20 22.09 23.81 -33.44
N VAL A 21 22.08 24.08 -34.75
CA VAL A 21 21.70 23.13 -35.80
C VAL A 21 22.77 22.04 -35.86
N GLY A 22 22.47 20.86 -35.33
CA GLY A 22 23.25 19.63 -35.55
C GLY A 22 22.55 18.77 -36.59
N ARG A 23 23.02 18.81 -37.84
CA ARG A 23 22.60 17.93 -38.94
C ARG A 23 23.73 16.93 -39.22
N PHE A 24 23.34 15.73 -39.67
CA PHE A 24 24.18 14.61 -40.13
C PHE A 24 24.75 13.74 -38.99
N VAL A 25 24.71 12.40 -39.02
CA VAL A 25 24.73 11.47 -40.15
C VAL A 25 23.81 10.28 -39.87
N MET A 26 22.89 10.01 -40.79
CA MET A 26 22.16 8.75 -40.87
C MET A 26 23.12 7.69 -41.42
N VAL A 27 23.67 6.83 -40.55
CA VAL A 27 24.48 5.69 -40.99
C VAL A 27 23.51 4.59 -41.44
N ALA A 28 23.28 4.56 -42.74
CA ALA A 28 22.67 3.43 -43.42
C ALA A 28 23.65 2.25 -43.43
N VAL A 29 23.42 1.24 -42.59
CA VAL A 29 24.06 -0.07 -42.75
C VAL A 29 23.11 -0.95 -43.55
N ARG A 30 23.42 -1.13 -44.84
CA ARG A 30 22.76 -2.10 -45.70
C ARG A 30 23.47 -3.46 -45.60
N SER A 31 22.63 -4.47 -45.40
CA SER A 31 22.74 -5.84 -45.90
C SER A 31 23.86 -6.73 -45.38
N LEU A 32 23.46 -7.83 -44.73
CA LEU A 32 23.70 -9.16 -45.30
C LEU A 32 22.66 -10.17 -44.79
N ARG A 33 22.25 -11.03 -45.73
CA ARG A 33 21.26 -12.10 -45.61
C ARG A 33 21.70 -13.13 -44.58
N GLY A 34 20.81 -13.46 -43.65
CA GLY A 34 20.90 -14.61 -42.77
C GLY A 34 19.52 -15.21 -42.58
N LEU A 35 19.12 -16.07 -43.53
CA LEU A 35 17.91 -16.88 -43.45
C LEU A 35 18.21 -18.05 -42.50
N VAL A 36 17.78 -17.93 -41.24
CA VAL A 36 17.75 -19.05 -40.29
C VAL A 36 16.29 -19.41 -40.04
N CYS A 37 15.82 -20.40 -40.80
CA CYS A 37 14.63 -21.16 -40.44
C CYS A 37 14.97 -22.05 -39.26
N ALA A 38 14.50 -21.70 -38.06
CA ALA A 38 14.41 -22.61 -36.94
C ALA A 38 12.96 -22.62 -36.47
N ALA A 39 12.23 -23.64 -36.91
CA ALA A 39 10.93 -24.00 -36.39
C ALA A 39 11.09 -24.44 -34.93
N GLY A 40 10.73 -23.55 -34.00
CA GLY A 40 10.58 -23.86 -32.59
C GLY A 40 9.10 -23.98 -32.26
N VAL A 41 8.66 -25.22 -32.03
CA VAL A 41 7.28 -25.59 -31.70
C VAL A 41 6.79 -24.79 -30.49
N ALA A 42 5.69 -24.06 -30.69
CA ALA A 42 4.91 -23.49 -29.60
C ALA A 42 4.27 -24.63 -28.79
N LEU A 43 4.83 -24.93 -27.63
CA LEU A 43 4.13 -25.68 -26.60
C LEU A 43 3.22 -24.71 -25.84
N VAL A 44 2.05 -24.43 -26.44
CA VAL A 44 0.91 -23.93 -25.69
C VAL A 44 0.38 -25.12 -24.91
N VAL A 45 0.77 -25.23 -23.64
CA VAL A 45 0.06 -26.11 -22.71
C VAL A 45 -1.28 -25.43 -22.42
N ALA A 46 -2.26 -25.76 -23.27
CA ALA A 46 -3.66 -25.55 -22.97
C ALA A 46 -4.05 -26.54 -21.86
N GLY A 47 -3.92 -26.11 -20.62
CA GLY A 47 -4.53 -26.79 -19.47
C GLY A 47 -6.04 -26.60 -19.53
N CYS A 48 -6.74 -27.60 -20.06
CA CYS A 48 -8.18 -27.71 -20.00
C CYS A 48 -8.58 -28.21 -18.60
N GLY A 49 -9.07 -27.32 -17.76
CA GLY A 49 -9.73 -27.63 -16.50
C GLY A 49 -11.05 -26.89 -16.46
N THR A 50 -12.14 -27.59 -16.77
CA THR A 50 -13.50 -27.09 -16.67
C THR A 50 -13.88 -26.92 -15.20
N GLY A 51 -14.03 -25.67 -14.78
CA GLY A 51 -14.58 -25.25 -13.50
C GLY A 51 -14.82 -23.75 -13.58
N GLY A 52 -15.99 -23.37 -14.10
CA GLY A 52 -16.36 -21.98 -14.32
C GLY A 52 -16.61 -21.26 -13.00
N GLU A 53 -15.62 -20.49 -12.58
CA GLU A 53 -15.84 -19.18 -12.01
C GLU A 53 -15.01 -18.23 -12.87
N ASP A 54 -15.67 -17.23 -13.48
CA ASP A 54 -15.04 -16.11 -14.16
C ASP A 54 -14.16 -15.35 -13.15
N ALA A 55 -12.96 -15.88 -12.88
CA ALA A 55 -11.96 -15.20 -12.10
C ALA A 55 -11.55 -13.96 -12.90
N ALA A 56 -11.95 -12.79 -12.40
CA ALA A 56 -11.57 -11.54 -13.02
C ALA A 56 -10.03 -11.48 -13.15
N PRO A 57 -9.51 -10.90 -14.26
CA PRO A 57 -8.08 -10.90 -14.53
C PRO A 57 -7.32 -10.17 -13.42
N ALA A 58 -6.16 -10.71 -13.04
CA ALA A 58 -5.25 -10.06 -12.11
C ALA A 58 -4.80 -8.69 -12.63
N VAL A 59 -4.56 -7.74 -11.71
CA VAL A 59 -4.10 -6.38 -12.02
C VAL A 59 -2.63 -6.24 -11.63
N THR A 60 -1.84 -5.49 -12.39
CA THR A 60 -0.42 -5.26 -12.08
C THR A 60 -0.24 -3.96 -11.28
N THR A 61 0.53 -3.99 -10.20
CA THR A 61 0.87 -2.83 -9.36
C THR A 61 2.15 -2.12 -9.84
N THR A 62 2.54 -1.02 -9.16
CA THR A 62 3.79 -0.28 -9.42
C THR A 62 5.01 -1.17 -9.29
N THR A 63 4.94 -2.19 -8.42
CA THR A 63 6.02 -3.16 -8.21
C THR A 63 6.13 -4.18 -9.35
N GLY A 64 5.22 -4.14 -10.34
CA GLY A 64 5.15 -5.11 -11.43
C GLY A 64 4.58 -6.47 -11.01
N LEU A 65 4.21 -6.63 -9.74
CA LEU A 65 3.63 -7.85 -9.22
C LEU A 65 2.12 -7.89 -9.47
N PRO A 66 1.55 -9.07 -9.78
CA PRO A 66 0.12 -9.21 -9.93
C PRO A 66 -0.58 -9.20 -8.56
N ILE A 67 -1.72 -8.53 -8.48
CA ILE A 67 -2.68 -8.58 -7.37
C ILE A 67 -4.03 -9.11 -7.84
N ALA A 68 -4.79 -9.67 -6.90
CA ALA A 68 -6.16 -10.11 -7.18
C ALA A 68 -7.06 -8.91 -7.57
N PRO A 69 -8.10 -9.12 -8.39
CA PRO A 69 -9.01 -8.05 -8.80
C PRO A 69 -9.90 -7.52 -7.67
N GLU A 70 -10.14 -8.32 -6.62
CA GLU A 70 -10.96 -7.99 -5.46
C GLU A 70 -10.19 -8.28 -4.17
N ALA A 71 -10.50 -7.52 -3.11
CA ALA A 71 -10.02 -7.85 -1.77
C ALA A 71 -10.68 -9.14 -1.25
N PRO A 72 -10.00 -9.92 -0.38
CA PRO A 72 -10.58 -11.10 0.22
C PRO A 72 -11.89 -10.80 0.95
N ALA A 73 -12.91 -11.63 0.72
CA ALA A 73 -14.22 -11.53 1.36
C ALA A 73 -14.47 -12.61 2.43
N SER A 74 -13.47 -13.47 2.70
CA SER A 74 -13.57 -14.54 3.70
C SER A 74 -13.63 -14.02 5.14
N PHE A 75 -13.29 -12.75 5.37
CA PHE A 75 -13.38 -12.07 6.64
C PHE A 75 -14.12 -10.75 6.47
N ASP A 76 -15.04 -10.43 7.38
CA ASP A 76 -15.77 -9.16 7.43
C ASP A 76 -15.20 -8.26 8.54
N PRO A 77 -14.37 -7.25 8.19
CA PRO A 77 -13.78 -6.35 9.17
C PRO A 77 -14.78 -5.43 9.90
N CYS A 78 -16.05 -5.42 9.47
CA CYS A 78 -17.12 -4.65 10.12
C CYS A 78 -17.89 -5.47 11.16
N ALA A 79 -17.70 -6.79 11.19
CA ALA A 79 -18.39 -7.73 12.09
C ALA A 79 -17.50 -8.22 13.25
N ILE A 80 -16.54 -7.40 13.68
CA ILE A 80 -15.67 -7.73 14.83
C ILE A 80 -16.52 -7.93 16.10
N PRO A 81 -16.33 -9.05 16.84
CA PRO A 81 -17.07 -9.33 18.07
C PRO A 81 -16.95 -8.21 19.11
N GLN A 82 -18.04 -7.94 19.80
CA GLN A 82 -18.14 -6.82 20.74
C GLN A 82 -17.16 -6.98 21.92
N GLU A 83 -16.84 -8.20 22.32
CA GLU A 83 -15.87 -8.51 23.36
C GLU A 83 -14.44 -8.06 23.00
N ILE A 84 -14.03 -8.20 21.73
CA ILE A 84 -12.73 -7.74 21.26
C ILE A 84 -12.72 -6.21 21.20
N LEU A 85 -13.77 -5.61 20.65
CA LEU A 85 -13.92 -4.16 20.61
C LEU A 85 -13.90 -3.55 22.01
N ALA A 86 -14.64 -4.14 22.96
CA ALA A 86 -14.67 -3.69 24.35
C ALA A 86 -13.30 -3.84 25.03
N SER A 87 -12.56 -4.91 24.76
CA SER A 87 -11.22 -5.12 25.33
C SER A 87 -10.20 -4.05 24.91
N GLU A 88 -10.45 -3.39 23.77
CA GLU A 88 -9.61 -2.33 23.18
C GLU A 88 -10.24 -0.93 23.35
N ASN A 89 -11.41 -0.84 24.00
CA ASN A 89 -12.24 0.38 24.04
C ASN A 89 -12.59 0.94 22.65
N LEU A 90 -12.64 0.09 21.62
CA LEU A 90 -12.94 0.48 20.25
C LEU A 90 -14.44 0.68 20.07
N VAL A 91 -14.78 1.77 19.39
CA VAL A 91 -16.13 2.08 18.93
C VAL A 91 -16.09 2.20 17.41
N ARG A 92 -17.07 1.58 16.73
CA ARG A 92 -17.20 1.68 15.27
C ARG A 92 -17.44 3.14 14.87
N GLY A 93 -16.68 3.61 13.90
CA GLY A 93 -16.89 4.90 13.25
C GLY A 93 -18.17 4.92 12.42
N ILE A 94 -18.65 6.12 12.10
CA ILE A 94 -19.90 6.31 11.34
C ILE A 94 -19.80 5.93 9.85
N SER A 95 -18.58 5.80 9.32
CA SER A 95 -18.34 5.49 7.91
C SER A 95 -17.42 4.29 7.74
N ASP A 96 -17.70 3.51 6.70
CA ASP A 96 -16.87 2.39 6.29
C ASP A 96 -15.51 2.87 5.78
N ALA A 97 -14.51 2.01 5.89
CA ALA A 97 -13.14 2.23 5.44
C ALA A 97 -12.92 1.80 3.97
N ASN A 98 -13.99 1.60 3.21
CA ASN A 98 -13.91 1.16 1.82
C ASN A 98 -13.21 2.21 0.96
N VAL A 99 -12.20 1.78 0.19
CA VAL A 99 -11.44 2.62 -0.74
C VAL A 99 -11.10 1.83 -2.00
N ASP A 100 -11.31 2.44 -3.16
CA ASP A 100 -10.72 1.98 -4.42
C ASP A 100 -9.49 2.83 -4.69
N GLY A 101 -8.32 2.21 -4.52
CA GLY A 101 -7.02 2.80 -4.71
C GLY A 101 -6.62 2.94 -6.17
N GLY A 102 -5.49 3.61 -6.37
CA GLY A 102 -4.78 3.54 -7.64
C GLY A 102 -4.41 2.10 -7.99
N GLN A 103 -4.28 1.84 -9.29
CA GLN A 103 -3.75 0.56 -9.83
C GLN A 103 -4.54 -0.69 -9.41
N GLY A 104 -5.83 -0.53 -9.16
CA GLY A 104 -6.71 -1.66 -8.83
C GLY A 104 -6.58 -2.17 -7.40
N ILE A 105 -5.86 -1.46 -6.52
CA ILE A 105 -5.82 -1.80 -5.10
C ILE A 105 -7.18 -1.51 -4.48
N LYS A 106 -7.67 -2.40 -3.61
CA LYS A 106 -8.97 -2.28 -2.97
C LYS A 106 -8.86 -2.51 -1.48
N TRP A 107 -9.49 -1.65 -0.69
CA TRP A 107 -9.69 -1.84 0.74
C TRP A 107 -11.16 -1.97 1.04
N ARG A 108 -11.53 -2.96 1.86
CA ARG A 108 -12.91 -3.23 2.28
C ARG A 108 -12.96 -3.42 3.79
N GLY A 109 -13.77 -2.65 4.50
CA GLY A 109 -13.90 -2.80 5.95
C GLY A 109 -14.39 -1.55 6.66
N CYS A 110 -14.03 -1.42 7.95
CA CYS A 110 -14.59 -0.42 8.85
C CYS A 110 -13.52 0.35 9.62
N ARG A 111 -13.87 1.58 10.02
CA ARG A 111 -13.05 2.39 10.93
C ARG A 111 -13.50 2.18 12.37
N TYR A 112 -12.54 2.18 13.27
CA TYR A 112 -12.76 2.09 14.71
C TYR A 112 -11.91 3.14 15.43
N VAL A 113 -12.41 3.63 16.56
CA VAL A 113 -11.73 4.63 17.38
C VAL A 113 -11.77 4.18 18.83
N ALA A 114 -10.61 4.20 19.47
CA ALA A 114 -10.49 4.10 20.92
C ALA A 114 -10.40 5.53 21.50
N PRO A 115 -11.42 6.02 22.23
CA PRO A 115 -11.42 7.40 22.73
C PRO A 115 -10.20 7.73 23.60
N ASP A 116 -9.55 8.85 23.28
CA ASP A 116 -8.30 9.35 23.88
C ASP A 116 -7.08 8.42 23.71
N SER A 117 -7.16 7.50 22.75
CA SER A 117 -6.11 6.56 22.38
C SER A 117 -5.91 6.62 20.86
N TYR A 118 -5.98 5.50 20.15
CA TYR A 118 -5.72 5.41 18.71
C TYR A 118 -7.01 5.32 17.86
N ALA A 119 -6.86 5.53 16.55
CA ALA A 119 -7.85 5.18 15.54
C ALA A 119 -7.26 4.14 14.59
N VAL A 120 -8.09 3.23 14.10
CA VAL A 120 -7.67 2.15 13.20
C VAL A 120 -8.70 1.90 12.10
N GLY A 121 -8.25 1.81 10.86
CA GLY A 121 -9.00 1.14 9.80
C GLY A 121 -8.68 -0.34 9.83
N ILE A 122 -9.70 -1.20 9.98
CA ILE A 122 -9.55 -2.64 9.84
C ILE A 122 -10.17 -2.99 8.48
N THR A 123 -9.34 -3.45 7.55
CA THR A 123 -9.76 -3.69 6.17
C THR A 123 -9.14 -4.94 5.60
N THR A 124 -9.83 -5.69 4.76
CA THR A 124 -9.19 -6.62 3.83
C THR A 124 -8.72 -5.84 2.60
N THR A 125 -7.58 -6.27 2.04
CA THR A 125 -7.02 -5.70 0.82
C THR A 125 -6.49 -6.79 -0.10
N ASN A 126 -6.49 -6.53 -1.41
CA ASN A 126 -5.89 -7.40 -2.41
C ASN A 126 -4.36 -7.27 -2.50
N LEU A 127 -3.75 -6.41 -1.68
CA LEU A 127 -2.30 -6.37 -1.48
C LEU A 127 -1.84 -7.63 -0.74
N THR A 128 -0.85 -8.33 -1.31
CA THR A 128 -0.14 -9.41 -0.61
C THR A 128 1.06 -8.83 0.14
N LEU A 129 1.57 -9.56 1.13
CA LEU A 129 2.77 -9.12 1.86
C LEU A 129 4.00 -8.98 0.94
N GLY A 130 4.09 -9.78 -0.13
CA GLY A 130 5.14 -9.65 -1.13
C GLY A 130 5.06 -8.31 -1.86
N VAL A 131 3.87 -7.92 -2.31
CA VAL A 131 3.67 -6.60 -2.94
C VAL A 131 4.02 -5.46 -1.99
N VAL A 132 3.55 -5.52 -0.74
CA VAL A 132 3.84 -4.47 0.25
C VAL A 132 5.34 -4.38 0.55
N ARG A 133 6.03 -5.52 0.65
CA ARG A 133 7.47 -5.57 0.96
C ARG A 133 8.33 -5.00 -0.18
N ASP A 134 7.91 -5.20 -1.42
CA ASP A 134 8.64 -4.76 -2.61
C ASP A 134 8.25 -3.35 -3.09
N ASP A 135 7.28 -2.71 -2.44
CA ASP A 135 6.82 -1.36 -2.77
C ASP A 135 7.73 -0.30 -2.13
N GLU A 136 8.37 0.51 -2.99
CA GLU A 136 9.27 1.59 -2.59
C GLU A 136 8.60 2.71 -1.79
N ASN A 137 7.26 2.76 -1.75
CA ASN A 137 6.52 3.72 -0.94
C ASN A 137 6.40 3.30 0.53
N PHE A 138 6.78 2.07 0.88
CA PHE A 138 6.75 1.57 2.25
C PHE A 138 8.16 1.38 2.83
N VAL A 139 8.27 1.65 4.12
CA VAL A 139 9.43 1.33 4.94
C VAL A 139 9.03 0.20 5.89
N VAL A 140 9.60 -0.99 5.69
CA VAL A 140 9.38 -2.12 6.60
C VAL A 140 10.00 -1.79 7.96
N ARG A 141 9.17 -1.80 8.98
CA ARG A 141 9.59 -1.57 10.37
C ARG A 141 10.01 -2.88 11.03
N GLN A 142 9.19 -3.91 10.85
CA GLN A 142 9.40 -5.21 11.49
C GLN A 142 8.51 -6.27 10.82
N GLU A 143 9.01 -7.50 10.77
CA GLU A 143 8.23 -8.68 10.39
C GLU A 143 7.80 -9.46 11.64
N TYR A 144 6.62 -10.09 11.55
CA TYR A 144 5.93 -10.76 12.64
C TYR A 144 5.32 -12.08 12.18
N THR A 145 4.85 -12.84 13.16
CA THR A 145 3.93 -13.97 12.94
C THR A 145 2.79 -13.83 13.94
N VAL A 146 1.55 -13.82 13.45
CA VAL A 146 0.34 -13.68 14.27
C VAL A 146 -0.57 -14.86 13.96
N ASP A 147 -0.85 -15.68 14.97
CA ASP A 147 -1.67 -16.89 14.84
C ASP A 147 -1.25 -17.79 13.65
N GLY A 148 0.07 -18.00 13.52
CA GLY A 148 0.66 -18.81 12.45
C GLY A 148 0.73 -18.14 11.06
N ARG A 149 0.16 -16.93 10.90
CA ARG A 149 0.18 -16.17 9.64
C ARG A 149 1.34 -15.19 9.63
N ALA A 150 2.00 -15.04 8.48
CA ALA A 150 3.02 -14.01 8.31
C ALA A 150 2.38 -12.62 8.43
N ALA A 151 3.14 -11.67 8.97
CA ALA A 151 2.69 -10.29 9.09
C ALA A 151 3.86 -9.31 9.00
N ILE A 152 3.59 -8.08 8.57
CA ILE A 152 4.59 -7.00 8.49
C ILE A 152 3.98 -5.68 8.98
N GLY A 153 4.75 -4.95 9.79
CA GLY A 153 4.46 -3.56 10.12
C GLY A 153 5.27 -2.63 9.24
N VAL A 154 4.62 -1.67 8.60
CA VAL A 154 5.25 -0.67 7.72
C VAL A 154 4.81 0.75 8.06
N THR A 155 5.58 1.73 7.60
CA THR A 155 5.16 3.14 7.47
C THR A 155 5.33 3.58 6.02
N THR A 156 4.75 4.70 5.61
CA THR A 156 5.09 5.29 4.30
C THR A 156 6.47 5.96 4.37
N VAL A 157 7.15 6.09 3.23
CA VAL A 157 8.49 6.73 3.14
C VAL A 157 8.50 8.20 3.55
N ASP A 158 7.36 8.88 3.44
CA ASP A 158 7.19 10.30 3.72
C ASP A 158 6.58 10.58 5.11
N GLU A 159 6.39 9.56 5.95
CA GLU A 159 5.77 9.68 7.26
C GLU A 159 6.64 10.50 8.23
N PRO A 160 6.24 11.72 8.64
CA PRO A 160 7.04 12.58 9.51
C PRO A 160 7.08 12.10 10.96
N ASN A 161 6.09 11.30 11.41
CA ASN A 161 6.11 10.67 12.73
C ASN A 161 5.91 9.15 12.62
N PRO A 162 6.99 8.38 12.34
CA PRO A 162 6.90 6.94 12.21
C PRO A 162 6.48 6.22 13.50
N ARG A 163 6.55 6.85 14.68
CA ARG A 163 6.08 6.24 15.93
C ARG A 163 4.56 6.36 16.09
N GLY A 164 3.96 7.42 15.58
CA GLY A 164 2.53 7.71 15.69
C GLY A 164 1.66 7.08 14.61
N ARG A 165 2.26 6.38 13.64
CA ARG A 165 1.57 5.73 12.51
C ARG A 165 2.11 4.33 12.29
N CYS A 166 1.24 3.40 11.93
CA CYS A 166 1.62 2.08 11.46
C CYS A 166 0.57 1.57 10.49
N ILE A 167 1.00 0.92 9.43
CA ILE A 167 0.14 0.10 8.57
C ILE A 167 0.61 -1.33 8.76
N PHE A 168 -0.25 -2.16 9.34
CA PHE A 168 0.10 -3.53 9.72
C PHE A 168 -0.65 -4.51 8.84
N TYR A 169 0.06 -5.37 8.13
CA TYR A 169 -0.52 -6.35 7.22
C TYR A 169 -0.37 -7.76 7.78
N VAL A 170 -1.43 -8.56 7.69
CA VAL A 170 -1.44 -9.98 8.04
C VAL A 170 -1.88 -10.80 6.82
N GLU A 171 -1.17 -11.87 6.52
CA GLU A 171 -1.40 -12.71 5.36
C GLU A 171 -2.81 -13.32 5.32
N MET A 172 -3.45 -13.24 4.14
CA MET A 172 -4.70 -13.90 3.83
C MET A 172 -4.65 -14.50 2.42
N ALA A 173 -5.46 -15.53 2.17
CA ALA A 173 -5.63 -16.04 0.80
C ALA A 173 -6.18 -14.92 -0.11
N GLY A 174 -5.46 -14.63 -1.19
CA GLY A 174 -5.83 -13.59 -2.16
C GLY A 174 -5.50 -12.14 -1.74
N GLY A 175 -4.80 -11.93 -0.62
CA GLY A 175 -4.46 -10.58 -0.17
C GLY A 175 -3.94 -10.52 1.26
N SER A 176 -4.42 -9.54 2.03
CA SER A 176 -4.08 -9.39 3.44
C SER A 176 -5.18 -8.67 4.24
N LEU A 177 -5.14 -8.85 5.55
CA LEU A 177 -5.79 -7.95 6.50
C LEU A 177 -4.85 -6.77 6.74
N GLU A 178 -5.34 -5.55 6.57
CA GLU A 178 -4.64 -4.31 6.91
C GLU A 178 -5.26 -3.66 8.16
N LEU A 179 -4.40 -3.32 9.12
CA LEU A 179 -4.67 -2.43 10.24
C LEU A 179 -3.95 -1.10 10.00
N SER A 180 -4.68 -0.11 9.47
CA SER A 180 -4.16 1.24 9.24
C SER A 180 -4.37 2.09 10.48
N MET A 181 -3.34 2.20 11.32
CA MET A 181 -3.43 2.77 12.65
C MET A 181 -2.80 4.17 12.75
N SER A 182 -3.46 5.03 13.51
CA SER A 182 -3.00 6.38 13.86
C SER A 182 -3.13 6.62 15.36
N ASN A 183 -2.01 6.96 15.99
CA ASN A 183 -1.88 7.22 17.42
C ASN A 183 -0.98 8.46 17.64
N PRO A 184 -1.54 9.68 17.51
CA PRO A 184 -0.78 10.90 17.75
C PRO A 184 -0.21 10.97 19.17
N GLU A 185 0.98 11.56 19.33
CA GLU A 185 1.63 11.73 20.65
C GLU A 185 0.79 12.53 21.65
N SER A 186 -0.14 13.36 21.18
CA SER A 186 -1.07 14.12 22.01
C SER A 186 -2.17 13.27 22.67
N ARG A 187 -2.23 11.97 22.39
CA ARG A 187 -3.23 11.05 22.97
C ARG A 187 -2.81 10.61 24.36
N ASN A 188 -3.57 11.01 25.37
CA ASN A 188 -3.21 10.80 26.77
C ASN A 188 -3.00 9.33 27.18
N LYS A 189 -3.72 8.38 26.57
CA LYS A 189 -3.67 6.96 27.00
C LYS A 189 -2.55 6.16 26.34
N THR A 190 -2.21 6.50 25.10
CA THR A 190 -1.33 5.65 24.28
C THR A 190 -0.33 6.44 23.44
N GLY A 191 -0.31 7.76 23.49
CA GLY A 191 0.54 8.60 22.63
C GLY A 191 2.04 8.40 22.84
N ASP A 192 2.44 7.80 23.96
CA ASP A 192 3.81 7.41 24.28
C ASP A 192 4.20 6.01 23.75
N LEU A 193 3.22 5.19 23.38
CA LEU A 193 3.39 3.83 22.87
C LEU A 193 3.72 3.81 21.37
N ASP A 194 4.48 2.80 20.95
CA ASP A 194 4.74 2.57 19.52
C ASP A 194 3.48 2.03 18.82
N THR A 195 3.09 2.67 17.72
CA THR A 195 1.85 2.36 17.01
C THR A 195 1.87 0.98 16.35
N CYS A 196 3.03 0.47 15.92
CA CYS A 196 3.10 -0.90 15.40
C CYS A 196 2.99 -1.94 16.51
N GLY A 197 3.44 -1.62 17.73
CA GLY A 197 3.16 -2.43 18.92
C GLY A 197 1.67 -2.50 19.24
N LEU A 198 0.95 -1.37 19.17
CA LEU A 198 -0.51 -1.35 19.32
C LEU A 198 -1.22 -2.16 18.22
N ALA A 199 -0.77 -2.04 16.97
CA ALA A 199 -1.32 -2.79 15.85
C ALA A 199 -1.10 -4.30 16.01
N LEU A 200 0.07 -4.73 16.49
CA LEU A 200 0.33 -6.13 16.81
C LEU A 200 -0.62 -6.65 17.89
N GLY A 201 -0.79 -5.93 19.00
CA GLY A 201 -1.71 -6.34 20.07
C GLY A 201 -3.17 -6.45 19.62
N LEU A 202 -3.61 -5.57 18.72
CA LEU A 202 -4.93 -5.70 18.08
C LEU A 202 -4.98 -6.90 17.12
N ALA A 203 -3.94 -7.11 16.31
CA ALA A 203 -3.85 -8.24 15.38
C ALA A 203 -3.94 -9.58 16.12
N GLU A 204 -3.27 -9.74 17.26
CA GLU A 204 -3.33 -10.96 18.08
C GLU A 204 -4.75 -11.33 18.54
N LYS A 205 -5.66 -10.34 18.61
CA LYS A 205 -7.07 -10.55 18.97
C LYS A 205 -7.97 -10.76 17.76
N VAL A 206 -7.67 -10.08 16.65
CA VAL A 206 -8.53 -10.08 15.44
C VAL A 206 -8.19 -11.25 14.50
N VAL A 207 -6.91 -11.58 14.34
CA VAL A 207 -6.45 -12.60 13.40
C VAL A 207 -7.04 -13.99 13.67
N PRO A 208 -7.23 -14.44 14.93
CA PRO A 208 -7.89 -15.72 15.20
C PRO A 208 -9.34 -15.82 14.71
N LEU A 209 -9.95 -14.71 14.28
CA LEU A 209 -11.28 -14.70 13.69
C LEU A 209 -11.25 -14.92 12.17
N ILE A 210 -10.09 -14.84 11.54
CA ILE A 210 -9.94 -15.05 10.10
C ILE A 210 -10.05 -16.55 9.83
N PRO A 211 -10.98 -16.99 8.95
CA PRO A 211 -11.07 -18.40 8.60
C PRO A 211 -9.75 -18.94 8.04
N ASP A 212 -9.46 -20.19 8.36
CA ASP A 212 -8.40 -20.94 7.68
C ASP A 212 -8.72 -21.05 6.19
N ALA A 213 -7.66 -21.02 5.38
CA ALA A 213 -7.75 -21.12 3.93
C ALA A 213 -7.99 -22.55 3.45
#